data_AF-I7B9A1-F1
#
_entry.id   AF-I7B9A1-F1
#
_cell.length_a   1.000
_cell.length_b   1.000
_cell.length_c   1.000
_cell.angle_alpha   90.00
_cell.angle_beta   90.00
_cell.angle_gamma   90.00
#
_symmetry.space_group_name_H-M   'P 1'
#
loop_
_entity.id
_entity.type
_entity.pdbx_description
1 polymer ?
#
loop_
_entity_poly.entity_id
_entity_poly.type
_entity_poly.pdbx_seq_one_letter_code
_entity_poly.pdbx_strand_id
1 'polypeptide(L)' 'MVGILVDSVAEVVYLRQSEIETAPNVGNEESAKFIQGVCNKNGELLILVELDKMMTEEEWSELENI' A
#
# COMPACT_ATOMS: atom_id res chain seq x y z
N MET A 1 9.64 -17.06 -2.38
CA MET A 1 9.97 -15.61 -2.49
C MET A 1 8.86 -14.94 -3.26
N VAL A 2 8.23 -13.91 -2.68
CA VAL A 2 7.19 -13.10 -3.32
C VAL A 2 7.82 -11.79 -3.78
N GLY A 3 7.40 -11.27 -4.94
CA GLY A 3 7.86 -10.00 -5.46
C GLY A 3 6.71 -9.23 -6.10
N ILE A 4 6.79 -7.90 -6.04
CA ILE A 4 5.82 -6.99 -6.67
C ILE A 4 6.48 -6.43 -7.94
N LEU A 5 5.79 -6.52 -9.07
CA LEU A 5 6.22 -5.89 -10.30
C LEU A 5 5.85 -4.40 -10.26
N VAL A 6 6.84 -3.53 -10.44
CA VAL A 6 6.67 -2.08 -10.45
C VAL A 6 7.42 -1.46 -11.63
N ASP A 7 6.97 -0.29 -12.08
CA ASP A 7 7.62 0.42 -13.18
C ASP A 7 9.00 0.97 -12.79
N SER A 8 9.13 1.43 -11.54
CA SER A 8 10.40 1.94 -11.00
C SER A 8 10.36 2.00 -9.47
N VAL A 9 11.55 2.08 -8.85
CA VAL A 9 11.70 2.30 -7.41
C VAL A 9 12.24 3.72 -7.20
N ALA A 10 11.55 4.49 -6.36
CA ALA A 10 11.98 5.83 -5.95
C ALA A 10 12.86 5.78 -4.69
N GLU A 11 13.25 6.94 -4.17
CA GLU A 11 14.01 7.03 -2.93
C GLU A 11 13.20 6.65 -1.68
N VAL A 12 13.90 6.38 -0.57
CA VAL A 12 13.27 6.10 0.72
C VAL A 12 12.92 7.41 1.42
N VAL A 13 11.65 7.57 1.78
CA VAL A 13 11.14 8.80 2.41
C VAL A 13 10.65 8.51 3.82
N TYR A 14 11.06 9.33 4.79
CA TYR A 14 10.51 9.29 6.15
C TYR A 14 9.17 10.05 6.21
N LEU A 15 8.16 9.44 6.84
CA LEU A 15 6.85 10.03 7.07
C LEU A 15 6.52 9.98 8.56
N ARG A 16 5.99 11.09 9.10
CA ARG A 16 5.40 11.11 10.44
C ARG A 16 3.95 10.65 10.36
N GLN A 17 3.48 9.98 11.40
CA GLN A 17 2.08 9.55 11.47
C GLN A 17 1.08 10.71 11.31
N SER A 18 1.42 11.90 11.80
CA SER A 18 0.61 13.11 11.68
C SER A 18 0.51 13.67 10.26
N GLU A 19 1.39 13.23 9.35
CA GLU A 19 1.40 13.61 7.93
C GLU A 19 0.57 12.64 7.08
N ILE A 20 0.10 11.54 7.68
CA ILE A 20 -0.72 10.53 7.02
C ILE A 20 -2.17 10.87 7.27
N GLU A 21 -2.90 11.14 6.20
CA GLU A 21 -4.34 11.29 6.20
C GLU A 21 -4.99 9.93 5.94
N THR A 22 -6.17 9.73 6.54
CA THR A 22 -6.98 8.54 6.24
C THR A 22 -7.25 8.48 4.75
N ALA A 23 -7.17 7.28 4.19
CA ALA A 23 -7.44 7.05 2.77
C ALA A 23 -8.74 7.77 2.38
N PRO A 24 -8.70 8.67 1.39
CA PRO A 24 -9.93 9.26 0.90
C PRO A 24 -10.77 8.13 0.29
N ASN A 25 -12.10 8.25 0.33
CA ASN A 25 -13.01 7.30 -0.33
C ASN A 25 -12.94 7.42 -1.87
N VAL A 26 -11.73 7.48 -2.44
CA VAL A 26 -11.47 7.64 -3.86
C VAL A 26 -11.42 6.28 -4.53
N GLY A 27 -12.44 5.97 -5.33
CA GLY A 27 -12.54 4.75 -6.11
C GLY A 27 -13.78 3.92 -5.80
N ASN A 28 -13.81 2.70 -6.34
CA ASN A 28 -14.71 1.65 -5.89
C ASN A 28 -14.26 1.17 -4.48
N GLU A 29 -15.20 0.68 -3.67
CA GLU A 29 -14.90 0.13 -2.33
C GLU A 29 -13.77 -0.90 -2.36
N GLU A 30 -13.60 -1.56 -3.51
CA GLU A 30 -12.60 -2.58 -3.73
C GLU A 30 -11.16 -2.06 -3.81
N SER A 31 -10.88 -0.92 -4.44
CA SER A 31 -9.51 -0.36 -4.47
C SER A 31 -9.16 0.35 -3.17
N ALA A 32 -10.15 0.94 -2.49
CA ALA A 32 -9.96 1.57 -1.18
C ALA A 32 -9.53 0.55 -0.09
N LYS A 33 -9.89 -0.74 -0.23
CA LYS A 33 -9.60 -1.78 0.77
C LYS A 33 -8.09 -2.04 0.99
N PHE A 34 -7.24 -1.66 0.04
CA PHE A 34 -5.80 -1.85 0.12
C PHE A 34 -5.02 -0.57 0.47
N ILE A 35 -5.69 0.58 0.57
CA ILE A 35 -5.04 1.86 0.89
C ILE A 35 -5.07 2.06 2.40
N GLN A 36 -3.90 2.08 3.01
CA GLN A 36 -3.74 2.38 4.43
C GLN A 36 -3.96 3.88 4.72
N GLY A 37 -3.48 4.73 3.81
CA GLY A 37 -3.57 6.18 3.94
C GLY A 37 -2.93 6.90 2.77
N VAL A 38 -2.97 8.23 2.83
CA VAL A 38 -2.34 9.09 1.84
C VAL A 38 -1.53 10.18 2.53
N CYS A 39 -0.51 10.69 1.86
CA CYS A 39 0.28 11.82 2.33
C CYS A 39 0.60 12.70 1.12
N ASN A 40 0.36 14.01 1.25
CA ASN A 40 0.91 14.96 0.30
C ASN A 40 2.25 15.48 0.82
N LYS A 41 3.33 15.23 0.09
CA LYS A 41 4.67 15.68 0.47
C LYS A 41 5.37 16.27 -0.74
N ASN A 42 5.88 17.50 -0.58
CA ASN A 42 6.59 18.22 -1.65
C ASN A 42 5.79 18.35 -2.96
N GLY A 43 4.44 18.35 -2.89
CA GLY A 43 3.58 18.39 -4.07
C GLY A 43 3.33 17.03 -4.72
N GLU A 44 3.88 15.94 -4.17
CA GLU A 44 3.63 14.58 -4.61
C GLU A 44 2.60 13.90 -3.70
N LEU A 45 1.67 13.16 -4.30
CA LEU A 45 0.73 12.32 -3.58
C LEU A 45 1.35 10.94 -3.36
N LEU A 46 1.67 10.64 -2.11
CA LEU A 46 2.13 9.33 -1.67
C LEU A 46 0.94 8.52 -1.19
N ILE A 47 0.75 7.34 -1.78
CA ILE A 47 -0.29 6.39 -1.38
C ILE A 47 0.38 5.28 -0.56
N LEU A 48 -0.08 5.09 0.67
CA LEU A 48 0.38 4.02 1.54
C LEU A 48 -0.50 2.79 1.29
N VAL A 49 0.13 1.68 0.92
CA VAL A 49 -0.54 0.43 0.56
C VAL A 49 -0.33 -0.61 1.67
N GLU A 50 -1.41 -1.28 2.07
CA GLU A 50 -1.37 -2.39 3.02
C GLU A 50 -1.24 -3.73 2.28
N LEU A 51 0.00 -4.20 2.11
CA LEU A 51 0.30 -5.42 1.36
C LEU A 51 -0.33 -6.67 1.97
N ASP A 52 -0.46 -6.73 3.30
CA ASP A 52 -1.09 -7.85 4.00
C ASP A 52 -2.54 -8.05 3.56
N LYS A 53 -3.24 -6.96 3.22
CA LYS A 53 -4.61 -6.99 2.70
C LYS A 53 -4.69 -7.30 1.21
N MET A 54 -3.59 -7.15 0.46
CA MET A 54 -3.56 -7.42 -0.97
C MET A 54 -3.58 -8.92 -1.30
N MET A 55 -3.19 -9.77 -0.34
CA MET A 55 -3.20 -11.22 -0.49
C MET A 55 -4.21 -11.83 0.47
N THR A 56 -4.90 -12.87 0.03
CA THR A 56 -5.81 -13.66 0.86
C THR A 56 -5.03 -14.57 1.81
N GLU A 57 -5.65 -14.96 2.94
CA GLU A 57 -5.05 -15.94 3.86
C GLU A 57 -4.70 -17.26 3.16
N GLU A 58 -5.47 -17.64 2.13
CA GLU A 58 -5.20 -18.81 1.29
C GLU A 58 -3.91 -18.64 0.48
N GLU A 59 -3.74 -17.50 -0.20
CA GLU A 59 -2.50 -17.19 -0.93
C GLU A 59 -1.28 -17.09 -0.01
N TRP A 60 -1.45 -16.59 1.22
CA TRP A 60 -0.39 -16.61 2.25
C TRP A 60 -0.05 -18.04 2.68
N SER A 61 -1.05 -18.89 2.91
CA SER A 61 -0.89 -20.30 3.29
C SER A 61 -0.20 -21.13 2.20
N GLU A 62 -0.50 -20.86 0.92
CA GLU A 62 0.19 -21.51 -0.20
C GLU A 62 1.69 -21.15 -0.27
N LEU A 63 2.06 -19.93 0.14
CA LEU A 63 3.46 -19.49 0.18
C LEU A 63 4.25 -20.06 1.36
N GLU A 64 3.62 -20.31 2.51
CA GLU A 64 4.27 -20.91 3.67
C GLU A 64 4.58 -22.40 3.48
N ASN A 65 3.86 -23.07 2.56
CA ASN A 65 4.00 -24.50 2.28
C ASN A 65 4.99 -24.84 1.14
N ILE A 66 5.79 -23.87 0.68
CA ILE A 66 6.85 -24.03 -0.35
C ILE A 66 8.22 -23.75 0.27
#